data_AF-A0A6P6V8F5-F1
#
_entry.id   AF-A0A6P6V8F5-F1
#
_cell.length_a   1.000
_cell.length_b   1.000
_cell.length_c   1.000
_cell.angle_alpha   90.00
_cell.angle_beta   90.00
_cell.angle_gamma   90.00
#
_symmetry.space_group_name_H-M   'P 1'
#
loop_
_entity.id
_entity.type
_entity.pdbx_description
1 polymer ?
#
loop_
_entity_poly.entity_id
_entity_poly.type
_entity_poly.pdbx_seq_one_letter_code
_entity_poly.pdbx_strand_id
1 'polypeptide(L)'
;MAELPIEIVTNVLSRLPLKALFKCKCVCKTWCNLLSDSLFVKLWETKWRKLRFFYVEDLACSRDGNRCTLQFTSADEEGRSIVQEFTKEGKYYMPRGKHYTDRGLNMVLAPCNGLLCIYRRYFLLGMIGPFHLCNPITHQFEILPECSPQTWGHAIGFGHVPSTGEYKVVRIFTAEFVHGDDIDGDFGCEIFSIKREGNYYSSSDSWRVINRSKCPYPIRNSAVFVNGRLHWVVNTDCPFPPHHDNAIIFFDLASETFGYVPNPPDYQHEQESSIYVLDLAGTLSLLDFDENLIRLWMLDDYDKGVWTGAHYIMLDPLPLEDDISFKFMVGRELLMAPWHCKYRLYYNIDTRTFRRVEKPEPAGSHGWTFGYYWESYEDLMENHKVLALC
;
A
#
# COMPACT_ATOMS: atom_id res chain seq x y z
N MET A 1 3.03 -27.63 41.25
CA MET A 1 2.23 -27.45 40.02
C MET A 1 3.13 -27.87 38.88
N ALA A 2 2.77 -28.86 38.06
CA ALA A 2 3.65 -29.33 37.00
C ALA A 2 3.83 -28.21 35.96
N GLU A 3 5.04 -27.68 35.83
CA GLU A 3 5.35 -26.70 34.79
C GLU A 3 5.46 -27.44 33.46
N LEU A 4 4.66 -27.03 32.48
CA LEU A 4 4.79 -27.51 31.12
C LEU A 4 6.16 -27.09 30.56
N PRO A 5 6.92 -28.00 29.93
CA PRO A 5 8.17 -27.65 29.25
C PRO A 5 7.99 -26.49 28.27
N ILE A 6 8.96 -25.58 28.24
CA ILE A 6 8.90 -24.36 27.40
C ILE A 6 8.70 -24.69 25.92
N GLU A 7 9.25 -25.81 25.45
CA GLU A 7 9.10 -26.31 24.08
C GLU A 7 7.64 -26.61 23.74
N ILE A 8 6.88 -27.18 24.69
CA ILE A 8 5.45 -27.47 24.51
C ILE A 8 4.66 -26.15 24.48
N VAL A 9 4.97 -25.22 25.39
CA VAL A 9 4.35 -23.89 25.41
C VAL A 9 4.60 -23.16 24.09
N THR A 10 5.84 -23.15 23.60
CA THR A 10 6.24 -22.61 22.30
C THR A 10 5.46 -23.27 21.16
N ASN A 11 5.32 -24.60 21.17
CA ASN A 11 4.58 -25.31 20.13
C ASN A 11 3.08 -24.95 20.13
N VAL A 12 2.46 -24.80 21.30
CA VAL A 12 1.06 -24.38 21.45
C VAL A 12 0.87 -22.95 20.99
N LEU A 13 1.64 -22.01 21.54
CA LEU A 13 1.52 -20.58 21.23
C LEU A 13 1.82 -20.31 19.74
N SER A 14 2.77 -21.02 19.14
CA SER A 14 3.09 -20.85 17.70
C SER A 14 1.95 -21.28 16.75
N ARG A 15 0.89 -21.94 17.25
CA ARG A 15 -0.31 -22.31 16.48
C ARG A 15 -1.49 -21.38 16.70
N LEU A 16 -1.33 -20.33 17.51
CA LEU A 16 -2.42 -19.39 17.80
C LEU A 16 -2.39 -18.22 16.80
N PRO A 17 -3.57 -17.69 16.41
CA PRO A 17 -3.65 -16.48 15.61
C PRO A 17 -3.11 -15.28 16.38
N LEU A 18 -2.65 -14.27 15.65
CA LEU A 18 -1.95 -13.12 16.23
C LEU A 18 -2.72 -12.42 17.36
N LYS A 19 -4.03 -12.22 17.18
CA LYS A 19 -4.91 -11.62 18.19
C LYS A 19 -4.93 -12.39 19.52
N ALA A 20 -4.83 -13.72 19.47
CA ALA A 20 -4.73 -14.53 20.68
C ALA A 20 -3.35 -14.37 21.33
N LEU A 21 -2.28 -14.26 20.54
CA LEU A 21 -0.93 -14.05 21.07
C LEU A 21 -0.77 -12.72 21.81
N PHE A 22 -1.39 -11.65 21.33
CA PHE A 22 -1.44 -10.37 22.07
C PHE A 22 -2.05 -10.54 23.46
N LYS A 23 -3.12 -11.34 23.58
CA LYS A 23 -3.72 -11.64 24.89
C LYS A 23 -2.80 -12.53 25.73
N CYS A 24 -2.09 -13.47 25.11
CA CYS A 24 -1.12 -14.34 25.78
C CYS A 24 0.07 -13.57 26.38
N LYS A 25 0.50 -12.44 25.78
CA LYS A 25 1.55 -11.57 26.37
C LYS A 25 1.17 -11.04 27.75
N CYS A 26 -0.12 -10.88 28.02
CA CYS A 26 -0.62 -10.37 29.30
C CYS A 26 -0.72 -11.45 30.39
N VAL A 27 -0.54 -12.73 30.06
CA VAL A 27 -0.76 -13.84 31.01
C VAL A 27 0.37 -13.95 32.03
N CYS A 28 1.63 -13.92 31.59
CA CYS A 28 2.80 -13.94 32.48
C CYS A 28 4.07 -13.41 31.79
N LYS A 29 5.09 -13.05 32.58
CA LYS A 29 6.38 -12.54 32.07
C LYS A 29 7.10 -13.53 31.16
N THR A 30 7.06 -14.82 31.48
CA THR A 30 7.69 -15.87 30.65
C THR A 30 7.09 -15.92 29.26
N TRP A 31 5.76 -15.84 29.14
CA TRP A 31 5.09 -15.82 27.85
C TRP A 31 5.33 -14.51 27.11
N CYS A 32 5.32 -13.37 27.81
CA CYS A 32 5.65 -12.08 27.21
C CYS A 32 7.06 -12.08 26.60
N ASN A 33 8.06 -12.60 27.32
CA ASN A 33 9.44 -12.72 26.84
C ASN A 33 9.54 -13.71 25.68
N LEU A 34 8.92 -14.90 25.79
CA LEU A 34 8.90 -15.90 24.73
C LEU A 34 8.28 -15.36 23.44
N LEU A 35 7.15 -14.66 23.55
CA LEU A 35 6.44 -14.06 22.40
C LEU A 35 7.14 -12.80 21.85
N SER A 36 8.24 -12.37 22.46
CA SER A 36 9.09 -11.28 21.98
C SER A 36 10.47 -11.79 21.57
N ASP A 37 10.72 -13.10 21.66
CA ASP A 37 11.96 -13.75 21.29
C ASP A 37 12.01 -13.96 19.76
N SER A 38 13.13 -13.56 19.14
CA SER A 38 13.31 -13.63 17.68
C SER A 38 13.17 -15.04 17.10
N LEU A 39 13.48 -16.11 17.86
CA LEU A 39 13.31 -17.49 17.39
C LEU A 39 11.85 -17.90 17.42
N PHE A 40 11.10 -17.49 18.46
CA PHE A 40 9.65 -17.67 18.47
C PHE A 40 9.00 -16.94 17.31
N VAL A 41 9.41 -15.70 17.05
CA VAL A 41 8.91 -14.91 15.92
C VAL A 41 9.15 -15.67 14.62
N LYS A 42 10.40 -16.06 14.32
CA LYS A 42 10.73 -16.84 13.13
C LYS A 42 9.95 -18.16 13.04
N LEU A 43 9.73 -18.84 14.16
CA LEU A 43 8.95 -20.07 14.20
C LEU A 43 7.48 -19.83 13.89
N TRP A 44 6.88 -18.81 14.52
CA TRP A 44 5.50 -18.42 14.26
C TRP A 44 5.35 -17.97 12.81
N GLU A 45 6.25 -17.11 12.34
CA GLU A 45 6.34 -16.67 10.95
C GLU A 45 6.52 -17.83 10.01
N THR A 46 7.25 -18.89 10.34
CA THR A 46 7.37 -20.06 9.45
C THR A 46 6.07 -20.86 9.39
N LYS A 47 5.33 -20.95 10.50
CA LYS A 47 4.04 -21.67 10.55
C LYS A 47 2.90 -20.88 9.94
N TRP A 48 2.92 -19.56 10.10
CA TRP A 48 1.94 -18.61 9.59
C TRP A 48 2.42 -17.91 8.30
N ARG A 49 3.62 -18.25 7.81
CA ARG A 49 4.18 -17.90 6.47
C ARG A 49 3.31 -18.39 5.34
N LYS A 50 2.36 -19.26 5.67
CA LYS A 50 1.26 -19.62 4.83
C LYS A 50 0.37 -18.39 4.63
N LEU A 51 0.79 -17.58 3.66
CA LEU A 51 0.50 -16.17 3.47
C LEU A 51 -0.93 -15.81 3.83
N ARG A 52 -1.09 -14.83 4.74
CA ARG A 52 -2.30 -14.05 4.92
C ARG A 52 -2.07 -12.67 4.36
N PHE A 53 -2.60 -12.41 3.18
CA PHE A 53 -2.72 -11.03 2.73
C PHE A 53 -4.09 -10.49 3.08
N PHE A 54 -4.14 -9.23 3.50
CA PHE A 54 -5.38 -8.50 3.67
C PHE A 54 -5.67 -7.75 2.38
N TYR A 55 -6.89 -7.83 1.90
CA TYR A 55 -7.39 -6.87 0.94
C TYR A 55 -8.51 -6.05 1.57
N VAL A 56 -8.66 -4.82 1.12
CA VAL A 56 -9.72 -3.92 1.56
C VAL A 56 -10.73 -3.75 0.43
N GLU A 57 -11.98 -4.08 0.71
CA GLU A 57 -13.11 -3.81 -0.18
C GLU A 57 -13.99 -2.71 0.40
N ASP A 58 -14.41 -1.76 -0.44
CA ASP A 58 -15.43 -0.78 -0.06
C ASP A 58 -16.81 -1.40 -0.33
N LEU A 59 -17.51 -1.78 0.74
CA LEU A 59 -18.79 -2.50 0.63
C LEU A 59 -19.98 -1.57 0.38
N ALA A 60 -19.92 -0.33 0.88
CA ALA A 60 -20.99 0.64 0.73
C ALA A 60 -20.57 2.03 1.23
N CYS A 61 -20.99 3.07 0.50
CA CYS A 61 -21.08 4.43 0.99
C CYS A 61 -22.51 4.74 1.43
N SER A 62 -22.67 5.43 2.56
CA SER A 62 -23.98 6.02 2.90
C SER A 62 -24.36 7.07 1.84
N ARG A 63 -25.67 7.30 1.63
CA ARG A 63 -26.17 8.29 0.64
C ARG A 63 -25.67 9.73 0.86
N ASP A 64 -25.24 10.04 2.08
CA ASP A 64 -24.65 11.33 2.45
C ASP A 64 -23.10 11.35 2.31
N GLY A 65 -22.50 10.24 1.88
CA GLY A 65 -21.05 10.05 1.68
C GLY A 65 -20.23 10.05 2.98
N ASN A 66 -20.89 10.13 4.13
CA ASN A 66 -20.23 10.32 5.41
C ASN A 66 -19.78 9.02 6.08
N ARG A 67 -20.27 7.86 5.64
CA ARG A 67 -19.89 6.55 6.14
C ARG A 67 -19.42 5.68 5.00
N CYS A 68 -18.31 5.01 5.23
CA CYS A 68 -17.80 3.93 4.40
C CYS A 68 -17.66 2.69 5.26
N THR A 69 -18.02 1.55 4.69
CA THR A 69 -17.72 0.25 5.28
C THR A 69 -16.52 -0.35 4.55
N LEU A 70 -15.39 -0.44 5.26
CA LEU A 70 -14.23 -1.21 4.82
C LEU A 70 -14.43 -2.68 5.19
N GLN A 71 -14.17 -3.61 4.29
CA GLN A 71 -14.04 -5.02 4.61
C GLN A 71 -12.58 -5.43 4.45
N PHE A 72 -11.98 -5.88 5.55
CA PHE A 72 -10.66 -6.50 5.53
C PHE A 72 -10.84 -8.00 5.38
N THR A 73 -10.24 -8.59 4.35
CA THR A 73 -10.32 -10.04 4.18
C THR A 73 -8.93 -10.60 4.09
N SER A 74 -8.62 -11.54 4.98
CA SER A 74 -7.40 -12.34 4.88
C SER A 74 -7.60 -13.49 3.89
N ALA A 75 -6.58 -13.91 3.17
CA ALA A 75 -6.63 -15.09 2.31
C ALA A 75 -5.39 -15.95 2.51
N ASP A 76 -5.51 -17.28 2.42
CA ASP A 76 -4.42 -18.24 2.63
C ASP A 76 -3.45 -18.39 1.42
N GLU A 77 -2.48 -19.32 1.49
CA GLU A 77 -1.53 -19.61 0.40
C GLU A 77 -2.21 -20.02 -0.89
N GLU A 78 -3.41 -20.61 -0.79
CA GLU A 78 -4.23 -21.02 -1.91
C GLU A 78 -5.06 -19.86 -2.49
N GLY A 79 -4.92 -18.66 -1.91
CA GLY A 79 -5.70 -17.47 -2.22
C GLY A 79 -7.13 -17.55 -1.71
N ARG A 80 -7.47 -18.57 -0.91
CA ARG A 80 -8.82 -18.76 -0.38
C ARG A 80 -9.03 -17.79 0.77
N SER A 81 -10.04 -16.95 0.62
CA SER A 81 -10.39 -15.96 1.63
C SER A 81 -10.83 -16.62 2.94
N ILE A 82 -10.08 -16.38 4.00
CA ILE A 82 -10.54 -16.48 5.39
C ILE A 82 -11.11 -15.11 5.74
N VAL A 83 -12.42 -14.97 5.53
CA VAL A 83 -13.12 -13.72 5.76
C VAL A 83 -13.11 -13.40 7.26
N GLN A 84 -12.44 -12.29 7.61
CA GLN A 84 -12.56 -11.69 8.92
C GLN A 84 -13.14 -10.29 8.75
N GLU A 85 -14.47 -10.24 8.63
CA GLU A 85 -15.20 -8.98 8.49
C GLU A 85 -14.99 -8.08 9.69
N PHE A 86 -14.63 -6.85 9.42
CA PHE A 86 -14.69 -5.77 10.38
C PHE A 86 -15.14 -4.51 9.66
N THR A 87 -16.25 -3.94 10.13
CA THR A 87 -16.78 -2.67 9.65
C THR A 87 -16.29 -1.55 10.56
N LYS A 88 -15.55 -0.58 10.02
CA LYS A 88 -15.40 0.73 10.68
C LYS A 88 -16.30 1.75 10.04
N GLU A 89 -17.22 2.30 10.82
CA GLU A 89 -17.86 3.57 10.45
C GLU A 89 -16.85 4.70 10.68
N GLY A 90 -16.17 5.15 9.62
CA GLY A 90 -15.44 6.41 9.63
C GLY A 90 -16.37 7.58 9.30
N LYS A 91 -16.14 8.75 9.89
CA LYS A 91 -16.74 10.01 9.41
C LYS A 91 -15.88 10.52 8.25
N TYR A 92 -16.26 10.19 7.02
CA TYR A 92 -15.60 10.73 5.84
C TYR A 92 -16.28 12.04 5.49
N TYR A 93 -15.66 13.17 5.80
CA TYR A 93 -16.27 14.46 5.50
C TYR A 93 -16.46 14.61 3.99
N MET A 94 -17.72 14.64 3.56
CA MET A 94 -18.10 15.23 2.28
C MET A 94 -18.26 16.74 2.48
N PRO A 95 -17.67 17.59 1.62
CA PRO A 95 -18.09 18.98 1.57
C PRO A 95 -19.60 19.03 1.27
N ARG A 96 -20.37 19.61 2.21
CA ARG A 96 -21.84 19.71 2.10
C ARG A 96 -22.22 20.39 0.78
N GLY A 97 -23.16 19.78 0.05
CA GLY A 97 -23.93 20.50 -0.98
C GLY A 97 -23.98 19.88 -2.37
N LYS A 98 -23.33 18.73 -2.64
CA LYS A 98 -23.39 18.12 -3.98
C LYS A 98 -23.57 16.59 -3.90
N HIS A 99 -24.78 16.13 -4.21
CA HIS A 99 -25.09 14.71 -4.42
C HIS A 99 -24.48 14.26 -5.75
N TYR A 100 -23.30 13.62 -5.71
CA TYR A 100 -22.74 12.96 -6.88
C TYR A 100 -22.87 11.46 -6.72
N THR A 101 -23.49 10.82 -7.70
CA THR A 101 -23.66 9.38 -7.78
C THR A 101 -22.30 8.71 -7.94
N ASP A 102 -21.78 8.15 -6.85
CA ASP A 102 -21.00 6.91 -6.64
C ASP A 102 -19.95 6.40 -7.66
N ARG A 103 -19.74 7.02 -8.82
CA ARG A 103 -18.92 6.50 -9.93
C ARG A 103 -17.50 7.05 -9.99
N GLY A 104 -17.05 7.83 -9.00
CA GLY A 104 -15.77 8.55 -9.05
C GLY A 104 -14.97 8.53 -7.74
N LEU A 105 -15.28 7.60 -6.84
CA LEU A 105 -14.64 7.45 -5.54
C LEU A 105 -13.66 6.29 -5.60
N ASN A 106 -12.36 6.59 -5.46
CA ASN A 106 -11.34 5.56 -5.33
C ASN A 106 -10.70 5.64 -3.94
N MET A 107 -10.63 4.51 -3.25
CA MET A 107 -9.85 4.41 -2.03
C MET A 107 -8.43 4.05 -2.40
N VAL A 108 -7.49 4.72 -1.75
CA VAL A 108 -6.08 4.55 -2.03
C VAL A 108 -5.39 4.11 -0.75
N LEU A 109 -4.65 3.02 -0.85
CA LEU A 109 -3.86 2.43 0.23
C LEU A 109 -2.38 2.63 -0.04
N ALA A 110 -1.66 3.10 0.98
CA ALA A 110 -0.21 3.05 1.04
C ALA A 110 0.18 2.21 2.26
N PRO A 111 0.66 0.97 2.06
CA PRO A 111 1.09 0.10 3.15
C PRO A 111 2.52 0.40 3.60
N CYS A 112 2.79 0.32 4.89
CA CYS A 112 4.15 0.32 5.42
C CYS A 112 4.22 -0.33 6.80
N ASN A 113 5.04 -1.36 6.92
CA ASN A 113 5.33 -2.19 8.11
C ASN A 113 4.10 -2.77 8.81
N GLY A 114 3.18 -1.99 9.34
CA GLY A 114 2.08 -2.46 10.20
C GLY A 114 0.70 -1.98 9.85
N LEU A 115 0.73 -1.06 8.91
CA LEU A 115 -0.09 0.11 8.92
C LEU A 115 -0.44 0.43 7.49
N LEU A 116 -1.70 0.81 7.34
CA LEU A 116 -2.23 1.34 6.10
C LEU A 116 -2.48 2.82 6.29
N CYS A 117 -1.90 3.62 5.41
CA CYS A 117 -2.41 4.96 5.16
C CYS A 117 -3.53 4.86 4.14
N ILE A 118 -4.73 5.26 4.55
CA ILE A 118 -5.98 5.17 3.80
C ILE A 118 -6.50 6.58 3.56
N TYR A 119 -6.82 6.89 2.31
CA TYR A 119 -7.54 8.11 1.98
C TYR A 119 -8.48 7.90 0.80
N ARG A 120 -9.43 8.83 0.66
CA ARG A 120 -10.37 8.84 -0.47
C ARG A 120 -9.91 9.84 -1.51
N ARG A 121 -9.92 9.42 -2.76
CA ARG A 121 -9.69 10.29 -3.93
C ARG A 121 -11.02 10.52 -4.65
N TYR A 122 -11.35 11.79 -4.85
CA TYR A 122 -12.54 12.23 -5.57
C TYR A 122 -12.15 12.60 -7.00
N PHE A 123 -12.19 11.63 -7.91
CA PHE A 123 -11.61 11.79 -9.26
C PHE A 123 -12.22 12.96 -10.03
N LEU A 124 -13.56 13.07 -10.02
CA LEU A 124 -14.30 14.12 -10.73
C LEU A 124 -14.10 15.53 -10.14
N LEU A 125 -13.65 15.62 -8.89
CA LEU A 125 -13.52 16.90 -8.19
C LEU A 125 -12.06 17.30 -7.99
N GLY A 126 -11.11 16.44 -8.35
CA GLY A 126 -9.69 16.65 -8.09
C GLY A 126 -9.32 16.68 -6.61
N MET A 127 -10.23 16.34 -5.69
CA MET A 127 -10.03 16.47 -4.23
C MET A 127 -9.59 15.16 -3.58
N ILE A 128 -9.08 15.26 -2.35
CA ILE A 128 -8.85 14.12 -1.44
C ILE A 128 -9.60 14.32 -0.12
N GLY A 129 -10.01 13.21 0.47
CA GLY A 129 -10.56 13.16 1.84
C GLY A 129 -9.46 13.11 2.90
N PRO A 130 -9.83 13.10 4.18
CA PRO A 130 -8.87 13.00 5.27
C PRO A 130 -8.09 11.69 5.22
N PHE A 131 -6.81 11.76 5.60
CA PHE A 131 -5.95 10.60 5.75
C PHE A 131 -6.25 9.88 7.05
N HIS A 132 -6.24 8.56 6.99
CA HIS A 132 -6.38 7.69 8.14
C HIS A 132 -5.18 6.76 8.21
N LEU A 133 -4.66 6.54 9.41
CA LEU A 133 -3.79 5.40 9.67
C LEU A 133 -4.60 4.29 10.29
N CYS A 134 -4.42 3.09 9.78
CA CYS A 134 -5.15 1.90 10.19
C CYS A 134 -4.16 0.79 10.52
N ASN A 135 -4.41 0.07 11.61
CA ASN A 135 -3.82 -1.24 11.86
C ASN A 135 -4.91 -2.28 11.57
N PRO A 136 -4.81 -3.02 10.46
CA PRO A 136 -5.82 -3.98 10.04
C PRO A 136 -6.07 -5.10 11.06
N ILE A 137 -5.12 -5.37 11.96
CA ILE A 137 -5.22 -6.49 12.91
C ILE A 137 -5.79 -6.08 14.25
N THR A 138 -5.39 -4.93 14.77
CA THR A 138 -5.98 -4.38 16.01
C THR A 138 -7.30 -3.67 15.74
N HIS A 139 -7.60 -3.37 14.47
CA HIS A 139 -8.77 -2.61 14.00
C HIS A 139 -8.78 -1.16 14.55
N GLN A 140 -7.62 -0.66 15.00
CA GLN A 140 -7.44 0.72 15.43
C GLN A 140 -7.27 1.62 14.21
N PHE A 141 -7.86 2.83 14.27
CA PHE A 141 -7.61 3.84 13.24
C PHE A 141 -7.56 5.20 13.88
N GLU A 142 -6.65 6.00 13.36
CA GLU A 142 -6.44 7.40 13.72
C GLU A 142 -6.60 8.29 12.49
N ILE A 143 -7.25 9.42 12.67
CA ILE A 143 -7.42 10.45 11.64
C ILE A 143 -6.22 11.39 11.72
N LEU A 144 -5.54 11.63 10.60
CA LEU A 144 -4.47 12.61 10.55
C LEU A 144 -5.02 14.03 10.45
N PRO A 145 -4.30 15.05 10.96
CA PRO A 145 -4.67 16.45 10.80
C PRO A 145 -4.95 16.84 9.34
N GLU A 146 -5.75 17.88 9.15
CA GLU A 146 -6.04 18.39 7.81
C GLU A 146 -4.77 18.91 7.13
N CYS A 147 -4.56 18.49 5.89
CA CYS A 147 -3.51 18.98 5.01
C CYS A 147 -3.97 20.25 4.27
N SER A 148 -3.09 20.91 3.52
CA SER A 148 -3.48 22.13 2.78
C SER A 148 -4.66 21.89 1.81
N PRO A 149 -5.63 22.83 1.74
CA PRO A 149 -6.84 22.69 0.92
C PRO A 149 -6.57 22.86 -0.59
N GLN A 150 -7.51 22.38 -1.41
CA GLN A 150 -7.72 22.77 -2.83
C GLN A 150 -6.50 22.61 -3.75
N THR A 151 -6.12 21.36 -4.02
CA THR A 151 -5.04 21.04 -4.96
C THR A 151 -5.52 19.96 -5.92
N TRP A 152 -4.86 19.80 -7.07
CA TRP A 152 -5.18 18.74 -8.04
C TRP A 152 -4.04 17.72 -8.08
N GLY A 153 -4.30 16.55 -8.69
CA GLY A 153 -3.23 15.59 -9.02
C GLY A 153 -2.46 15.10 -7.80
N HIS A 154 -3.07 14.25 -6.98
CA HIS A 154 -2.45 13.78 -5.74
C HIS A 154 -1.70 12.46 -5.94
N ALA A 155 -0.43 12.46 -5.54
CA ALA A 155 0.38 11.26 -5.36
C ALA A 155 0.78 11.14 -3.89
N ILE A 156 0.57 9.98 -3.30
CA ILE A 156 0.78 9.76 -1.85
C ILE A 156 1.75 8.62 -1.66
N GLY A 157 2.62 8.71 -0.67
CA GLY A 157 3.42 7.58 -0.20
C GLY A 157 3.42 7.53 1.31
N PHE A 158 3.55 6.32 1.85
CA PHE A 158 3.66 6.07 3.28
C PHE A 158 4.84 5.14 3.50
N GLY A 159 5.74 5.51 4.40
CA GLY A 159 6.97 4.76 4.62
C GLY A 159 7.57 4.98 6.00
N HIS A 160 8.56 4.16 6.32
CA HIS A 160 9.27 4.15 7.59
C HIS A 160 10.73 4.55 7.37
N VAL A 161 11.31 5.26 8.33
CA VAL A 161 12.72 5.66 8.34
C VAL A 161 13.45 4.79 9.37
N PRO A 162 14.15 3.71 8.96
CA PRO A 162 14.73 2.76 9.92
C PRO A 162 15.75 3.39 10.88
N SER A 163 16.48 4.41 10.44
CA SER A 163 17.51 5.08 11.26
C SER A 163 16.92 5.87 12.45
N THR A 164 15.69 6.36 12.33
CA THR A 164 15.03 7.19 13.35
C THR A 164 13.81 6.50 13.97
N GLY A 165 13.29 5.45 13.35
CA GLY A 165 12.03 4.81 13.73
C GLY A 165 10.79 5.65 13.37
N GLU A 166 10.96 6.73 12.61
CA GLU A 166 9.86 7.63 12.25
C GLU A 166 9.05 7.07 11.07
N TYR A 167 7.73 7.24 11.11
CA TYR A 167 6.86 7.04 9.96
C TYR A 167 6.59 8.39 9.28
N LYS A 168 6.52 8.39 7.96
CA LYS A 168 6.24 9.58 7.16
C LYS A 168 5.16 9.29 6.13
N VAL A 169 4.16 10.16 6.07
CA VAL A 169 3.21 10.25 4.96
C VAL A 169 3.65 11.42 4.09
N VAL A 170 3.94 11.15 2.82
CA VAL A 170 4.36 12.15 1.82
C VAL A 170 3.21 12.36 0.85
N ARG A 171 2.77 13.61 0.72
CA ARG A 171 1.75 14.04 -0.22
C ARG A 171 2.39 14.97 -1.25
N ILE A 172 2.25 14.62 -2.53
CA ILE A 172 2.62 15.47 -3.66
C ILE A 172 1.34 15.88 -4.39
N PHE A 173 1.27 17.13 -4.80
CA PHE A 173 0.10 17.71 -5.46
C PHE A 173 0.49 18.82 -6.42
N THR A 174 -0.38 19.13 -7.38
CA THR A 174 -0.26 20.30 -8.26
C THR A 174 -0.93 21.51 -7.61
N ALA A 175 -0.17 22.60 -7.48
CA ALA A 175 -0.64 23.89 -6.97
C ALA A 175 -1.16 24.74 -8.14
N GLU A 176 -2.49 24.88 -8.24
CA GLU A 176 -3.24 25.66 -9.23
C GLU A 176 -3.01 25.28 -10.72
N PHE A 177 -4.09 25.18 -11.49
CA PHE A 177 -3.98 25.15 -12.96
C PHE A 177 -3.68 26.58 -13.41
N VAL A 178 -2.44 26.90 -13.77
CA VAL A 178 -2.15 28.17 -14.45
C VAL A 178 -2.84 28.11 -15.82
N HIS A 179 -3.86 28.96 -16.03
CA HIS A 179 -4.42 29.21 -17.34
C HIS A 179 -3.51 30.18 -18.10
N GLY A 180 -2.76 29.70 -19.09
CA GLY A 180 -1.90 30.53 -19.95
C GLY A 180 -0.79 29.74 -20.65
N ASP A 181 -0.01 30.43 -21.49
CA ASP A 181 1.11 29.87 -22.28
C ASP A 181 2.39 29.64 -21.44
N ASP A 182 2.41 30.01 -20.15
CA ASP A 182 3.51 29.73 -19.22
C ASP A 182 3.26 28.39 -18.50
N ILE A 183 3.73 27.31 -19.13
CA ILE A 183 3.47 25.89 -18.79
C ILE A 183 4.49 25.39 -17.74
N ASP A 184 4.66 26.10 -16.63
CA ASP A 184 5.42 25.60 -15.47
C ASP A 184 4.44 25.22 -14.36
N GLY A 185 4.11 23.93 -14.28
CA GLY A 185 3.25 23.41 -13.20
C GLY A 185 3.99 23.45 -11.87
N ASP A 186 3.54 24.28 -10.92
CA ASP A 186 4.11 24.30 -9.57
C ASP A 186 3.61 23.07 -8.78
N PHE A 187 4.53 22.21 -8.34
CA PHE A 187 4.20 21.03 -7.53
C PHE A 187 4.51 21.29 -6.06
N GLY A 188 3.50 21.08 -5.21
CA GLY A 188 3.65 21.08 -3.77
C GLY A 188 4.00 19.70 -3.23
N CYS A 189 4.82 19.67 -2.19
CA CYS A 189 5.11 18.47 -1.42
C CYS A 189 4.91 18.75 0.06
N GLU A 190 4.17 17.89 0.75
CA GLU A 190 3.91 17.95 2.18
C GLU A 190 4.28 16.64 2.84
N ILE A 191 4.81 16.72 4.06
CA ILE A 191 5.13 15.56 4.90
C ILE A 191 4.40 15.66 6.22
N PHE A 192 3.72 14.59 6.58
CA PHE A 192 3.29 14.33 7.94
C PHE A 192 4.23 13.32 8.60
N SER A 193 4.80 13.66 9.75
CA SER A 193 5.76 12.78 10.46
C SER A 193 5.16 12.27 11.77
N ILE A 194 5.40 11.00 12.04
CA ILE A 194 5.04 10.32 13.29
C ILE A 194 6.32 9.77 13.87
N LYS A 195 6.72 10.35 14.99
CA LYS A 195 8.03 10.13 15.59
C LYS A 195 7.97 9.07 16.66
N ARG A 196 9.05 8.31 16.78
CA ARG A 196 9.24 7.35 17.87
C ARG A 196 9.91 8.04 19.05
N GLU A 197 9.24 8.09 20.18
CA GLU A 197 9.74 8.61 21.46
C GLU A 197 9.90 7.45 22.45
N GLY A 198 11.05 6.79 22.40
CA GLY A 198 11.33 5.58 23.18
C GLY A 198 10.40 4.43 22.81
N ASN A 199 9.41 4.18 23.67
CA ASN A 199 8.40 3.13 23.50
C ASN A 199 7.05 3.64 22.98
N TYR A 200 6.90 4.94 22.73
CA TYR A 200 5.65 5.55 22.27
C TYR A 200 5.86 6.24 20.93
N TYR A 201 4.76 6.60 20.29
CA TYR A 201 4.77 7.42 19.09
C TYR A 201 4.07 8.74 19.33
N SER A 202 4.61 9.83 18.79
CA SER A 202 4.03 11.16 18.80
C SER A 202 3.84 11.63 17.36
N SER A 203 2.67 12.15 17.03
CA SER A 203 2.41 12.71 15.71
C SER A 203 2.76 14.20 15.67
N SER A 204 3.15 14.70 14.50
CA SER A 204 3.24 16.16 14.28
C SER A 204 1.85 16.80 14.40
N ASP A 205 1.80 18.07 14.83
CA ASP A 205 0.53 18.81 14.91
C ASP A 205 -0.04 19.18 13.53
N SER A 206 0.82 19.26 12.51
CA SER A 206 0.46 19.68 11.16
C SER A 206 1.36 19.08 10.08
N TRP A 207 0.92 19.19 8.84
CA TRP A 207 1.69 18.85 7.66
C TRP A 207 2.77 19.91 7.40
N ARG A 208 4.00 19.49 7.16
CA ARG A 208 5.10 20.39 6.79
C ARG A 208 5.30 20.42 5.29
N VAL A 209 5.32 21.62 4.71
CA VAL A 209 5.63 21.84 3.30
C VAL A 209 7.16 21.71 3.07
N ILE A 210 7.55 20.99 2.02
CA ILE A 210 8.91 20.96 1.49
C ILE A 210 9.03 21.98 0.35
N ASN A 211 10.21 22.60 0.24
CA ASN A 211 10.50 23.58 -0.81
C ASN A 211 10.12 23.05 -2.21
N ARG A 212 9.24 23.80 -2.89
CA ARG A 212 8.62 23.47 -4.19
C ARG A 212 9.65 23.24 -5.30
N SER A 213 10.78 23.95 -5.25
CA SER A 213 11.90 23.77 -6.19
C SER A 213 12.53 22.37 -6.19
N LYS A 214 12.17 21.51 -5.23
CA LYS A 214 12.69 20.13 -5.11
C LYS A 214 11.77 19.06 -5.70
N CYS A 215 10.55 19.37 -6.11
CA CYS A 215 9.60 18.37 -6.65
C CYS A 215 9.23 18.69 -8.11
N PRO A 216 10.04 18.28 -9.10
CA PRO A 216 9.85 18.71 -10.49
C PRO A 216 8.76 17.96 -11.28
N TYR A 217 8.09 16.94 -10.70
CA TYR A 217 7.49 15.90 -11.54
C TYR A 217 5.97 15.77 -11.40
N PRO A 218 5.26 15.61 -12.52
CA PRO A 218 3.88 15.15 -12.49
C PRO A 218 3.86 13.68 -12.11
N ILE A 219 3.20 13.36 -10.99
CA ILE A 219 3.17 12.01 -10.44
C ILE A 219 1.72 11.62 -10.19
N ARG A 220 1.38 10.34 -10.38
CA ARG A 220 0.07 9.78 -10.03
C ARG A 220 0.21 8.59 -9.10
N ASN A 221 -0.89 8.28 -8.42
CA ASN A 221 -1.12 7.04 -7.66
C ASN A 221 -0.32 6.91 -6.35
N SER A 222 -0.49 5.77 -5.67
CA SER A 222 0.28 5.43 -4.48
C SER A 222 1.72 5.13 -4.81
N ALA A 223 2.62 5.57 -3.95
CA ALA A 223 4.00 5.14 -3.96
C ALA A 223 4.12 3.69 -3.51
N VAL A 224 5.20 3.05 -3.95
CA VAL A 224 5.70 1.82 -3.35
C VAL A 224 6.89 2.15 -2.45
N PHE A 225 6.83 1.67 -1.21
CA PHE A 225 7.90 1.83 -0.23
C PHE A 225 8.89 0.66 -0.34
N VAL A 226 10.14 0.94 -0.74
CA VAL A 226 11.23 -0.05 -0.83
C VAL A 226 12.52 0.63 -0.38
N ASN A 227 13.36 -0.06 0.40
CA ASN A 227 14.69 0.41 0.81
C ASN A 227 14.71 1.83 1.43
N GLY A 228 13.71 2.17 2.26
CA GLY A 228 13.65 3.49 2.91
C GLY A 228 13.20 4.63 1.99
N ARG A 229 12.77 4.32 0.76
CA ARG A 229 12.39 5.28 -0.26
C ARG A 229 11.00 5.01 -0.80
N LEU A 230 10.29 6.07 -1.16
CA LEU A 230 8.99 6.01 -1.82
C LEU A 230 9.18 6.15 -3.32
N HIS A 231 8.58 5.27 -4.10
CA HIS A 231 8.75 5.23 -5.56
C HIS A 231 7.43 5.44 -6.27
N TRP A 232 7.44 6.25 -7.32
CA TRP A 232 6.28 6.47 -8.17
C TRP A 232 6.66 6.39 -9.64
N VAL A 233 5.65 6.09 -10.45
CA VAL A 233 5.71 6.24 -11.90
C VAL A 233 5.42 7.70 -12.25
N VAL A 234 6.22 8.25 -13.17
CA VAL A 234 6.01 9.58 -13.74
C VAL A 234 4.74 9.57 -14.58
N ASN A 235 3.88 10.58 -14.40
CA ASN A 235 2.64 10.70 -15.15
C ASN A 235 2.90 11.28 -16.55
N THR A 236 2.90 10.42 -17.56
CA THR A 236 3.11 10.77 -18.98
C THR A 236 1.91 11.49 -19.61
N ASP A 237 0.70 11.33 -19.06
CA ASP A 237 -0.50 12.08 -19.49
C ASP A 237 -0.47 13.56 -19.11
N CYS A 238 0.56 14.00 -18.39
CA CYS A 238 0.67 15.39 -17.98
C CYS A 238 1.16 16.25 -19.14
N PRO A 239 0.53 17.41 -19.41
CA PRO A 239 1.02 18.32 -20.45
C PRO A 239 2.40 18.91 -20.12
N PHE A 240 2.84 18.79 -18.86
CA PHE A 240 4.18 19.17 -18.42
C PHE A 240 5.16 18.02 -18.75
N PRO A 241 6.12 18.21 -19.68
CA PRO A 241 7.09 17.17 -20.01
C PRO A 241 7.96 16.87 -18.78
N PRO A 242 8.26 15.59 -18.51
CA PRO A 242 9.14 15.26 -17.41
C PRO A 242 10.54 15.83 -17.66
N HIS A 243 11.21 16.29 -16.61
CA HIS A 243 12.59 16.78 -16.72
C HIS A 243 13.62 15.67 -17.01
N HIS A 244 13.18 14.41 -17.12
CA HIS A 244 14.04 13.24 -17.34
C HIS A 244 13.26 12.12 -18.03
N ASP A 245 13.93 11.33 -18.86
CA ASP A 245 13.38 10.16 -19.58
C ASP A 245 13.09 8.94 -18.67
N ASN A 246 13.34 9.04 -17.36
CA ASN A 246 13.17 7.90 -16.45
C ASN A 246 11.71 7.76 -16.03
N ALA A 247 11.18 6.54 -16.11
CA ALA A 247 9.79 6.24 -15.76
C ALA A 247 9.55 6.26 -14.25
N ILE A 248 10.59 6.02 -13.44
CA ILE A 248 10.48 5.91 -11.97
C ILE A 248 11.26 7.04 -11.30
N ILE A 249 10.57 7.74 -10.41
CA ILE A 249 11.18 8.66 -9.44
C ILE A 249 11.13 8.06 -8.04
N PHE A 250 12.01 8.55 -7.16
CA PHE A 250 11.94 8.23 -5.74
C PHE A 250 12.03 9.47 -4.87
N PHE A 251 11.50 9.36 -3.65
CA PHE A 251 11.71 10.27 -2.55
C PHE A 251 12.37 9.53 -1.39
N ASP A 252 13.56 9.97 -1.01
CA ASP A 252 14.29 9.42 0.14
C ASP A 252 13.74 10.00 1.43
N LEU A 253 13.21 9.15 2.31
CA LEU A 253 12.55 9.59 3.52
C LEU A 253 13.52 10.10 4.59
N ALA A 254 14.78 9.64 4.56
CA ALA A 254 15.80 10.02 5.53
C ALA A 254 16.39 11.39 5.17
N SER A 255 16.80 11.58 3.91
CA SER A 255 17.37 12.85 3.44
C SER A 255 16.33 13.88 2.98
N GLU A 256 15.08 13.45 2.77
CA GLU A 256 13.99 14.27 2.22
C GLU A 256 14.32 14.89 0.86
N THR A 257 14.87 14.06 -0.03
CA THR A 257 15.31 14.47 -1.37
C THR A 257 14.72 13.57 -2.44
N PHE A 258 14.41 14.17 -3.58
CA PHE A 258 13.99 13.45 -4.78
C PHE A 258 15.19 12.95 -5.59
N GLY A 259 14.97 11.87 -6.32
CA GLY A 259 15.87 11.34 -7.32
C GLY A 259 15.13 10.45 -8.31
N TYR A 260 15.87 9.76 -9.16
CA TYR A 260 15.32 8.86 -10.19
C TYR A 260 15.98 7.49 -10.12
N VAL A 261 15.23 6.48 -10.56
CA VAL A 261 15.80 5.15 -10.82
C VAL A 261 16.06 5.07 -12.32
N PRO A 262 17.29 4.71 -12.76
CA PRO A 262 17.56 4.48 -14.17
C PRO A 262 16.59 3.45 -14.75
N ASN A 263 16.08 3.68 -15.95
CA ASN A 263 15.23 2.69 -16.64
C ASN A 263 16.00 1.37 -16.90
N PRO A 264 15.28 0.23 -17.02
CA PRO A 264 15.88 -0.98 -17.57
C PRO A 264 16.48 -0.73 -18.96
N PRO A 265 17.60 -1.39 -19.34
CA PRO A 265 18.30 -1.10 -20.60
C PRO A 265 17.44 -1.23 -21.86
N ASP A 266 16.51 -2.19 -21.85
CA ASP A 266 15.64 -2.51 -22.99
C ASP A 266 14.23 -1.90 -22.85
N TYR A 267 14.04 -1.02 -21.87
CA TYR A 267 12.73 -0.41 -21.61
C TYR A 267 12.49 0.77 -22.57
N GLN A 268 11.39 0.67 -23.32
CA GLN A 268 10.82 1.76 -24.10
C GLN A 268 9.33 1.80 -23.81
N HIS A 269 8.84 2.94 -23.33
CA HIS A 269 7.42 3.09 -23.06
C HIS A 269 6.63 3.10 -24.38
N GLU A 270 5.68 2.19 -24.50
CA GLU A 270 4.70 2.17 -25.59
C GLU A 270 3.52 3.09 -25.21
N GLN A 271 3.08 3.98 -26.09
CA GLN A 271 2.07 5.01 -25.76
C GLN A 271 0.73 4.46 -25.26
N GLU A 272 0.41 3.22 -25.57
CA GLU A 272 -0.86 2.56 -25.21
C GLU A 272 -0.73 1.67 -23.96
N SER A 273 0.47 1.57 -23.39
CA SER A 273 0.73 0.67 -22.27
C SER A 273 0.55 1.36 -20.90
N SER A 274 0.10 0.60 -19.91
CA SER A 274 -0.03 1.04 -18.51
C SER A 274 1.19 0.62 -17.70
N ILE A 275 1.82 1.57 -17.02
CA ILE A 275 3.02 1.34 -16.22
C ILE A 275 2.69 1.34 -14.72
N TYR A 276 3.26 0.38 -13.99
CA TYR A 276 3.15 0.24 -12.55
C TYR A 276 4.52 0.04 -11.91
N VAL A 277 4.68 0.55 -10.69
CA VAL A 277 5.80 0.21 -9.81
C VAL A 277 5.28 -0.70 -8.69
N LEU A 278 6.05 -1.74 -8.35
CA LEU A 278 5.65 -2.78 -7.40
C LEU A 278 6.81 -3.11 -6.43
N ASP A 279 6.47 -3.58 -5.23
CA ASP A 279 7.41 -4.21 -4.30
C ASP A 279 7.33 -5.72 -4.45
N LEU A 280 8.38 -6.31 -5.01
CA LEU A 280 8.50 -7.73 -5.29
C LEU A 280 9.37 -8.42 -4.25
N ALA A 281 8.77 -8.73 -3.09
CA ALA A 281 9.46 -9.36 -1.97
C ALA A 281 10.72 -8.58 -1.53
N GLY A 282 10.60 -7.26 -1.40
CA GLY A 282 11.69 -6.34 -1.04
C GLY A 282 12.47 -5.80 -2.25
N THR A 283 12.09 -6.19 -3.47
CA THR A 283 12.76 -5.78 -4.71
C THR A 283 11.88 -4.81 -5.49
N LEU A 284 12.39 -3.61 -5.79
CA LEU A 284 11.67 -2.66 -6.64
C LEU A 284 11.49 -3.25 -8.04
N SER A 285 10.27 -3.23 -8.56
CA SER A 285 9.97 -3.77 -9.89
C SER A 285 9.16 -2.79 -10.74
N LEU A 286 9.46 -2.79 -12.04
CA LEU A 286 8.72 -2.06 -13.07
C LEU A 286 7.84 -3.06 -13.82
N LEU A 287 6.55 -2.79 -13.91
CA LEU A 287 5.60 -3.57 -14.68
C LEU A 287 5.03 -2.68 -15.78
N ASP A 288 5.14 -3.14 -17.01
CA ASP A 288 4.54 -2.52 -18.19
C ASP A 288 3.51 -3.48 -18.79
N PHE A 289 2.30 -3.01 -19.01
CA PHE A 289 1.16 -3.81 -19.40
C PHE A 289 0.47 -3.22 -20.64
N ASP A 290 0.44 -3.98 -21.73
CA ASP A 290 -0.43 -3.72 -22.89
C ASP A 290 -1.59 -4.74 -22.92
N GLU A 291 -2.47 -4.68 -23.94
CA GLU A 291 -3.67 -5.51 -24.05
C GLU A 291 -3.52 -6.98 -23.61
N ASN A 292 -2.40 -7.64 -23.96
CA ASN A 292 -2.23 -9.08 -23.71
C ASN A 292 -0.86 -9.48 -23.14
N LEU A 293 0.06 -8.53 -22.97
CA LEU A 293 1.42 -8.80 -22.54
C LEU A 293 1.80 -7.93 -21.34
N ILE A 294 2.25 -8.61 -20.29
CA ILE A 294 2.94 -7.98 -19.17
C ILE A 294 4.45 -8.16 -19.36
N ARG A 295 5.18 -7.07 -19.32
CA ARG A 295 6.64 -7.01 -19.25
C ARG A 295 7.03 -6.61 -17.83
N LEU A 296 7.78 -7.45 -17.15
CA LEU A 296 8.18 -7.25 -15.75
C LEU A 296 9.70 -7.21 -15.61
N TRP A 297 10.23 -6.13 -15.04
CA TRP A 297 11.63 -5.98 -14.67
C TRP A 297 11.77 -5.88 -13.16
N MET A 298 12.80 -6.53 -12.61
CA MET A 298 13.14 -6.48 -11.18
C MET A 298 14.50 -5.80 -11.03
N LEU A 299 14.63 -4.89 -10.07
CA LEU A 299 15.88 -4.16 -9.83
C LEU A 299 16.79 -4.99 -8.91
N ASP A 300 17.69 -5.78 -9.52
CA ASP A 300 18.61 -6.69 -8.83
C ASP A 300 19.59 -5.96 -7.89
N ASP A 301 20.21 -4.88 -8.38
CA ASP A 301 21.13 -4.05 -7.59
C ASP A 301 20.59 -2.62 -7.56
N TYR A 302 19.93 -2.30 -6.44
CA TYR A 302 19.28 -1.02 -6.24
C TYR A 302 20.25 0.16 -6.31
N ASP A 303 21.44 0.03 -5.71
CA ASP A 303 22.41 1.12 -5.64
C ASP A 303 23.11 1.36 -6.98
N LYS A 304 23.32 0.29 -7.76
CA LYS A 304 23.94 0.38 -9.09
C LYS A 304 22.93 0.61 -10.23
N GLY A 305 21.63 0.52 -9.96
CA GLY A 305 20.59 0.63 -10.99
C GLY A 305 20.59 -0.54 -11.98
N VAL A 306 20.94 -1.75 -11.54
CA VAL A 306 21.02 -2.94 -12.41
C VAL A 306 19.71 -3.70 -12.37
N TRP A 307 19.10 -3.86 -13.54
CA TRP A 307 17.84 -4.58 -13.73
C TRP A 307 18.05 -5.99 -14.24
N THR A 308 17.14 -6.90 -13.88
CA THR A 308 16.97 -8.18 -14.57
C THR A 308 16.52 -7.96 -16.01
N GLY A 309 16.74 -8.95 -16.87
CA GLY A 309 16.03 -9.03 -18.16
C GLY A 309 14.51 -9.07 -17.96
N ALA A 310 13.78 -8.56 -18.95
CA ALA A 310 12.32 -8.54 -18.94
C ALA A 310 11.73 -9.95 -18.84
N HIS A 311 10.81 -10.14 -17.90
CA HIS A 311 9.97 -11.32 -17.83
C HIS A 311 8.67 -11.03 -18.59
N TYR A 312 8.42 -11.80 -19.64
CA TYR A 312 7.25 -11.66 -20.50
C TYR A 312 6.16 -12.64 -20.05
N ILE A 313 4.97 -12.12 -19.77
CA ILE A 313 3.81 -12.91 -19.32
C ILE A 313 2.67 -12.64 -20.30
N MET A 314 2.33 -13.66 -21.09
CA MET A 314 1.20 -13.63 -22.01
C MET A 314 -0.09 -13.94 -21.25
N LEU A 315 -1.14 -13.13 -21.48
CA LEU A 315 -2.45 -13.32 -20.86
C LEU A 315 -3.45 -14.07 -21.75
N ASP A 316 -3.16 -14.28 -23.04
CA ASP A 316 -4.02 -15.00 -24.00
C ASP A 316 -4.33 -16.45 -23.52
N PRO A 317 -5.62 -16.87 -23.43
CA PRO A 317 -6.86 -16.23 -23.91
C PRO A 317 -7.73 -15.67 -22.79
N LEU A 318 -7.14 -15.17 -21.71
CA LEU A 318 -7.91 -14.58 -20.61
C LEU A 318 -8.60 -13.31 -21.13
N PRO A 319 -9.94 -13.30 -21.24
CA PRO A 319 -10.67 -12.12 -21.69
C PRO A 319 -10.63 -11.11 -20.55
N LEU A 320 -9.63 -10.22 -20.58
CA LEU A 320 -9.54 -9.11 -19.65
C LEU A 320 -10.27 -7.95 -20.32
N GLU A 321 -11.60 -7.98 -20.23
CA GLU A 321 -12.47 -6.91 -20.76
C GLU A 321 -12.45 -5.64 -19.87
N ASP A 322 -11.73 -5.66 -18.74
CA ASP A 322 -11.80 -4.64 -17.68
C ASP A 322 -10.42 -4.13 -17.26
N ASP A 323 -10.40 -2.91 -16.71
CA ASP A 323 -9.26 -2.34 -15.99
C ASP A 323 -8.70 -3.33 -14.94
N ILE A 324 -7.39 -3.58 -15.01
CA ILE A 324 -6.70 -4.54 -14.13
C ILE A 324 -5.93 -3.79 -13.06
N SER A 325 -6.11 -4.20 -11.82
CA SER A 325 -5.18 -3.83 -10.75
C SER A 325 -4.12 -4.92 -10.58
N PHE A 326 -2.85 -4.51 -10.60
CA PHE A 326 -1.72 -5.37 -10.32
C PHE A 326 -1.24 -5.16 -8.88
N LYS A 327 -0.99 -6.27 -8.18
CA LYS A 327 -0.23 -6.27 -6.93
C LYS A 327 0.71 -7.45 -6.90
N PHE A 328 1.83 -7.25 -6.24
CA PHE A 328 2.77 -8.32 -6.03
C PHE A 328 2.59 -8.96 -4.66
N MET A 329 2.60 -10.29 -4.64
CA MET A 329 2.44 -11.10 -3.45
C MET A 329 3.77 -11.73 -3.09
N VAL A 330 3.99 -11.94 -1.79
CA VAL A 330 5.14 -12.70 -1.30
C VAL A 330 5.13 -14.11 -1.93
N GLY A 331 6.32 -14.66 -2.23
CA GLY A 331 6.44 -15.97 -2.90
C GLY A 331 6.56 -15.91 -4.43
N ARG A 332 6.93 -14.73 -4.96
CA ARG A 332 7.11 -14.48 -6.39
C ARG A 332 5.81 -14.66 -7.21
N GLU A 333 4.65 -14.35 -6.63
CA GLU A 333 3.36 -14.40 -7.32
C GLU A 333 2.84 -13.00 -7.64
N LEU A 334 2.54 -12.75 -8.91
CA LEU A 334 1.84 -11.56 -9.38
C LEU A 334 0.34 -11.78 -9.28
N LEU A 335 -0.33 -10.97 -8.46
CA LEU A 335 -1.78 -10.95 -8.33
C LEU A 335 -2.38 -9.91 -9.28
N MET A 336 -3.30 -10.37 -10.11
CA MET A 336 -4.08 -9.56 -11.02
C MET A 336 -5.53 -9.64 -10.56
N ALA A 337 -6.10 -8.47 -10.28
CA ALA A 337 -7.48 -8.33 -9.83
C ALA A 337 -8.22 -7.41 -10.80
N PRO A 338 -8.92 -7.98 -11.79
CA PRO A 338 -9.76 -7.22 -12.70
C PRO A 338 -10.95 -6.63 -11.93
N TRP A 339 -11.31 -5.39 -12.25
CA TRP A 339 -12.23 -4.59 -11.45
C TRP A 339 -13.65 -5.18 -11.35
N HIS A 340 -14.16 -5.83 -12.40
CA HIS A 340 -15.53 -6.37 -12.42
C HIS A 340 -15.59 -7.91 -12.39
N CYS A 341 -14.45 -8.57 -12.19
CA CYS A 341 -14.39 -10.01 -12.17
C CYS A 341 -14.71 -10.60 -10.77
N LYS A 342 -15.44 -11.71 -10.76
CA LYS A 342 -15.71 -12.53 -9.57
C LYS A 342 -14.51 -13.36 -9.11
N TYR A 343 -13.38 -13.23 -9.79
CA TYR A 343 -12.18 -14.01 -9.53
C TYR A 343 -10.95 -13.10 -9.44
N ARG A 344 -9.86 -13.71 -9.00
CA ARG A 344 -8.50 -13.17 -8.99
C ARG A 344 -7.60 -14.14 -9.71
N LEU A 345 -6.57 -13.60 -10.38
CA LEU A 345 -5.56 -14.39 -11.04
C LEU A 345 -4.23 -14.21 -10.31
N TYR A 346 -3.56 -15.33 -10.07
CA TYR A 346 -2.22 -15.37 -9.51
C TYR A 346 -1.32 -15.97 -10.58
N TYR A 347 -0.21 -15.31 -10.85
CA TYR A 347 0.81 -15.80 -11.75
C TYR A 347 2.10 -16.03 -10.96
N ASN A 348 2.53 -17.28 -10.87
CA ASN A 348 3.78 -17.61 -10.22
C ASN A 348 4.93 -17.40 -11.21
N ILE A 349 5.87 -16.51 -10.89
CA ILE A 349 6.98 -16.15 -11.78
C ILE A 349 7.95 -17.32 -11.97
N ASP A 350 8.18 -18.11 -10.91
CA ASP A 350 9.14 -19.21 -10.94
C ASP A 350 8.63 -20.38 -11.77
N THR A 351 7.38 -20.80 -11.55
CA THR A 351 6.76 -21.93 -12.25
C THR A 351 6.12 -21.53 -13.58
N ARG A 352 5.91 -20.23 -13.81
CA ARG A 352 5.22 -19.66 -14.98
C ARG A 352 3.81 -20.19 -15.17
N THR A 353 3.08 -20.35 -14.08
CA THR A 353 1.72 -20.90 -14.08
C THR A 353 0.70 -19.93 -13.53
N PHE A 354 -0.48 -19.92 -14.13
CA PHE A 354 -1.64 -19.21 -13.62
C PHE A 354 -2.46 -20.06 -12.65
N ARG A 355 -3.00 -19.40 -11.64
CA ARG A 355 -4.01 -19.91 -10.72
C ARG A 355 -5.15 -18.91 -10.64
N ARG A 356 -6.37 -19.38 -10.89
CA ARG A 356 -7.60 -18.60 -10.70
C ARG A 356 -8.23 -18.93 -9.36
N VAL A 357 -8.63 -17.91 -8.61
CA VAL A 357 -9.34 -18.08 -7.33
C VAL A 357 -10.60 -17.24 -7.33
N GLU A 358 -11.74 -17.86 -7.09
CA GLU A 358 -13.03 -17.17 -6.97
C GLU A 358 -13.09 -16.36 -5.67
N LYS A 359 -13.63 -15.14 -5.74
CA LYS A 359 -13.88 -14.29 -4.57
C LYS A 359 -15.03 -14.91 -3.76
N PRO A 360 -14.95 -14.91 -2.41
CA PRO A 360 -16.11 -15.29 -1.60
C PRO A 360 -17.27 -14.32 -1.87
N GLU A 361 -18.49 -14.82 -2.05
CA GLU A 361 -19.65 -13.93 -2.09
C GLU A 361 -19.88 -13.28 -0.72
N PRO A 362 -20.31 -12.00 -0.69
CA PRO A 362 -21.70 -11.81 -0.28
C PRO A 362 -22.49 -10.80 -1.12
N ALA A 363 -23.82 -10.91 -0.99
CA ALA A 363 -24.88 -10.15 -1.62
C ALA A 363 -24.57 -8.69 -2.00
N GLY A 364 -24.63 -8.38 -3.31
CA GLY A 364 -25.17 -7.11 -3.80
C GLY A 364 -24.27 -5.88 -3.90
N SER A 365 -22.98 -5.93 -3.55
CA SER A 365 -22.10 -4.76 -3.73
C SER A 365 -21.29 -4.84 -5.03
N HIS A 366 -21.28 -3.74 -5.78
CA HIS A 366 -20.36 -3.49 -6.90
C HIS A 366 -18.99 -3.04 -6.36
N GLY A 367 -18.56 -3.62 -5.23
CA GLY A 367 -17.44 -3.14 -4.43
C GLY A 367 -16.11 -3.35 -5.13
N TRP A 368 -15.33 -2.29 -5.24
CA TRP A 368 -13.98 -2.31 -5.80
C TRP A 368 -12.99 -2.86 -4.75
N THR A 369 -12.06 -3.71 -5.18
CA THR A 369 -10.94 -4.15 -4.34
C THR A 369 -9.85 -3.09 -4.36
N PHE A 370 -9.62 -2.40 -3.24
CA PHE A 370 -8.64 -1.33 -3.14
C PHE A 370 -7.46 -1.79 -2.30
N GLY A 371 -6.50 -2.44 -2.95
CA GLY A 371 -5.18 -2.71 -2.40
C GLY A 371 -5.05 -4.01 -1.60
N TYR A 372 -3.85 -4.57 -1.68
CA TYR A 372 -3.43 -5.80 -1.03
C TYR A 372 -2.29 -5.46 -0.09
N TYR A 373 -2.28 -6.10 1.06
CA TYR A 373 -1.38 -5.80 2.14
C TYR A 373 -0.87 -7.07 2.82
N TRP A 374 0.41 -7.05 3.19
CA TRP A 374 1.15 -8.16 3.77
C TRP A 374 1.98 -7.67 4.95
N GLU A 375 2.17 -8.51 5.97
CA GLU A 375 3.06 -8.22 7.10
C GLU A 375 3.80 -9.44 7.64
N SER A 376 4.98 -9.17 8.21
CA SER A 376 5.68 -10.07 9.13
C SER A 376 5.15 -9.94 10.57
N TYR A 377 5.46 -10.89 11.45
CA TYR A 377 5.02 -10.82 12.86
C TYR A 377 5.72 -9.70 13.63
N GLU A 378 6.98 -9.43 13.29
CA GLU A 378 7.78 -8.37 13.93
C GLU A 378 7.14 -7.01 13.70
N ASP A 379 6.75 -6.73 12.46
CA ASP A 379 6.13 -5.45 12.12
C ASP A 379 4.82 -5.26 12.88
N LEU A 380 3.97 -6.29 12.93
CA LEU A 380 2.70 -6.24 13.66
C LEU A 380 2.87 -5.92 15.16
N MET A 381 3.93 -6.47 15.75
CA MET A 381 4.22 -6.31 17.17
C MET A 381 4.78 -4.94 17.52
N GLU A 382 5.43 -4.23 16.61
CA GLU A 382 5.88 -2.85 16.87
C GLU A 382 4.75 -1.83 16.64
N ASN A 383 3.83 -2.12 15.71
CA ASN A 383 2.92 -1.13 15.17
C ASN A 383 1.63 -0.89 15.97
N HIS A 384 1.26 -1.75 16.92
CA HIS A 384 0.17 -1.46 17.87
C HIS A 384 0.43 -0.19 18.70
N LYS A 385 1.69 0.21 18.85
CA LYS A 385 2.09 1.41 19.59
C LYS A 385 1.98 2.69 18.76
N VAL A 386 2.00 2.58 17.43
CA VAL A 386 1.93 3.72 16.51
C VAL A 386 0.55 4.36 16.52
N LEU A 387 -0.51 3.57 16.72
CA LEU A 387 -1.89 4.05 16.79
C LEU A 387 -2.39 4.28 18.22
N ALA A 388 -1.52 4.12 19.22
CA ALA A 388 -1.79 4.54 20.58
C ALA A 388 -1.30 5.99 20.79
N LEU A 389 -1.61 6.87 19.82
CA LEU A 389 -1.36 8.31 19.92
C LEU A 389 -2.25 8.84 21.06
N CYS A 390 -1.65 9.28 22.15
CA CYS A 390 -2.33 9.87 23.31
C CYS A 390 -1.69 11.19 23.66
#